data_AF-A0A0T5Z233-F1
#
_entry.id   AF-A0A0T5Z233-F1
#
_cell.length_a   1.000
_cell.length_b   1.000
_cell.length_c   1.000
_cell.angle_alpha   90.00
_cell.angle_beta   90.00
_cell.angle_gamma   90.00
#
_symmetry.space_group_name_H-M   'P 1'
#
loop_
_entity.id
_entity.type
_entity.pdbx_description
1 polymer ?
#
loop_
_entity_poly.entity_id
_entity_poly.type
_entity_poly.pdbx_seq_one_letter_code
_entity_poly.pdbx_strand_id
1 'polypeptide(L)' 'MSEVTVAQLAKVVGIPADRLLGQLVDAGIQAKGLDDPISDEEKSR' A
#
# COMPACT_ATOMS: atom_id res chain seq x y z
N MET A 1 -11.58 1.79 9.24
CA MET A 1 -12.21 0.69 8.50
C MET A 1 -12.47 1.10 7.05
N SER A 2 -11.41 1.36 6.30
CA SER A 2 -11.44 1.48 4.83
C SER A 2 -10.27 0.65 4.35
N GLU A 3 -10.52 -0.60 3.95
CA GLU A 3 -9.51 -1.45 3.34
C GLU A 3 -9.23 -0.88 1.95
N VAL A 4 -8.09 -0.20 1.78
CA VAL A 4 -7.70 0.40 0.50
C VAL A 4 -6.60 -0.45 -0.11
N THR A 5 -6.76 -0.91 -1.34
CA THR A 5 -5.71 -1.72 -1.97
C THR A 5 -4.47 -0.87 -2.28
N VAL A 6 -3.32 -1.51 -2.46
CA VAL A 6 -2.09 -0.84 -2.92
C VAL A 6 -2.35 0.00 -4.18
N ALA A 7 -3.14 -0.52 -5.13
CA ALA A 7 -3.52 0.22 -6.34
C ALA A 7 -4.38 1.46 -6.05
N GLN A 8 -5.31 1.39 -5.09
CA GLN A 8 -6.10 2.56 -4.69
C GLN A 8 -5.27 3.59 -3.94
N LEU A 9 -4.40 3.15 -3.02
CA LEU A 9 -3.49 4.02 -2.30
C LEU A 9 -2.54 4.73 -3.27
N ALA A 10 -2.01 4.02 -4.26
CA ALA A 10 -1.14 4.57 -5.29
C ALA A 10 -1.85 5.65 -6.13
N LYS A 11 -3.13 5.47 -6.45
CA LYS A 11 -3.96 6.49 -7.12
C LYS A 11 -4.13 7.76 -6.27
N VAL A 12 -4.29 7.62 -4.96
CA VAL A 12 -4.44 8.76 -4.04
C VAL A 12 -3.11 9.51 -3.89
N VAL A 13 -2.00 8.77 -3.79
CA VAL A 13 -0.65 9.34 -3.65
C VAL A 13 -0.11 9.88 -4.99
N GLY A 14 -0.70 9.46 -6.11
CA GLY A 14 -0.31 9.91 -7.45
C GLY A 14 1.01 9.29 -7.94
N ILE A 15 1.40 8.14 -7.38
CA ILE A 15 2.60 7.41 -7.78
C ILE A 15 2.23 6.05 -8.38
N PRO A 16 3.06 5.46 -9.25
CA PRO A 16 2.79 4.12 -9.77
C PRO A 16 2.75 3.10 -8.64
N ALA A 17 1.77 2.20 -8.69
CA ALA A 17 1.50 1.23 -7.63
C ALA A 17 2.66 0.24 -7.42
N ASP A 18 3.44 -0.04 -8.45
CA ASP A 18 4.68 -0.83 -8.38
C ASP A 18 5.75 -0.14 -7.51
N ARG A 19 5.85 1.19 -7.61
CA ARG A 19 6.78 1.99 -6.81
C ARG A 19 6.33 2.06 -5.35
N LEU A 20 5.03 2.23 -5.13
CA LEU A 20 4.44 2.18 -3.80
C LEU A 20 4.66 0.79 -3.17
N LEU A 21 4.45 -0.28 -3.93
CA LEU A 21 4.68 -1.66 -3.50
C LEU A 21 6.12 -1.86 -3.04
N GLY A 22 7.11 -1.38 -3.80
CA GLY A 22 8.52 -1.40 -3.40
C GLY A 22 8.76 -0.70 -2.07
N GLN A 23 8.18 0.49 -1.87
CA GLN A 23 8.30 1.22 -0.59
C GLN A 23 7.62 0.52 0.58
N LEU A 24 6.47 -0.14 0.34
CA LEU A 24 5.79 -0.95 1.36
C LEU A 24 6.65 -2.15 1.76
N VAL A 25 7.24 -2.84 0.79
CA VAL A 25 8.14 -3.98 1.03
C VAL A 25 9.40 -3.54 1.78
N ASP A 26 10.01 -2.41 1.39
CA ASP A 26 11.16 -1.81 2.10
C ASP A 26 10.81 -1.40 3.54
N ALA A 27 9.58 -0.93 3.78
CA ALA A 27 9.08 -0.61 5.12
C ALA A 27 8.72 -1.86 5.95
N GLY A 28 8.82 -3.07 5.38
CA GLY A 28 8.45 -4.31 6.03
C GLY A 28 6.94 -4.59 6.07
N ILE A 29 6.14 -3.82 5.34
CA ILE A 29 4.70 -4.03 5.17
C ILE A 29 4.52 -5.19 4.19
N GLN A 30 3.79 -6.23 4.61
CA GLN A 30 3.53 -7.42 3.79
C GLN A 30 2.47 -7.13 2.71
N ALA A 31 2.76 -6.22 1.79
CA ALA A 31 1.97 -6.05 0.59
C ALA A 31 2.38 -7.12 -0.43
N LYS A 32 1.54 -8.15 -0.63
CA LYS A 32 1.84 -9.26 -1.56
C LYS A 32 1.49 -8.95 -3.02
N GLY A 33 0.73 -7.89 -3.27
CA GLY A 33 0.31 -7.52 -4.62
C GLY A 33 -0.48 -6.22 -4.68
N LEU A 34 -0.81 -5.80 -5.90
CA LEU A 34 -1.51 -4.54 -6.18
C LEU A 34 -2.95 -4.50 -5.64
N ASP A 35 -3.59 -5.66 -5.58
CA ASP A 35 -4.94 -5.86 -5.04
C ASP A 35 -4.94 -6.22 -3.55
N ASP A 36 -3.76 -6.29 -2.92
CA ASP A 36 -3.66 -6.61 -1.51
C ASP A 36 -4.23 -5.44 -0.68
N PRO A 37 -5.17 -5.72 0.25
CA PRO A 37 -5.81 -4.68 1.05
C PRO A 37 -4.83 -4.12 2.07
N ILE A 38 -4.55 -2.81 1.97
CA ILE A 38 -3.77 -2.06 2.94
C ILE A 38 -4.73 -1.44 3.95
N SER A 39 -4.56 -1.81 5.21
CA SER A 39 -5.30 -1.22 6.32
C SER A 39 -4.52 -0.04 6.89
N ASP A 40 -5.21 1.06 7.21
CA ASP A 40 -4.58 2.29 7.70
C ASP A 40 -3.90 2.10 9.09
N GLU A 41 -4.17 0.99 9.79
CA GLU A 41 -3.48 0.59 11.02
C GLU A 41 -1.99 0.26 10.84
N GLU A 42 -1.57 -0.19 9.64
CA GLU A 42 -0.15 -0.47 9.35
C GLU A 42 0.69 0.81 9.18
N LYS A 43 0.05 1.99 8.99
CA LYS A 43 0.75 3.28 8.87
C LYS A 43 1.25 3.84 10.21
N SER A 44 0.88 3.27 11.35
CA SER A 44 1.07 3.91 12.66
C SER A 44 2.03 3.16 13.60
N ARG A 45 3.24 2.83 13.15
CA ARG A 45 4.38 2.64 14.07
C ARG A 45 5.74 3.02 13.50
#